data_AF-A0A439IAA2-F1
#
_entry.id   AF-A0A439IAA2-F1
#
_cell.length_a   1.000
_cell.length_b   1.000
_cell.length_c   1.000
_cell.angle_alpha   90.00
_cell.angle_beta   90.00
_cell.angle_gamma   90.00
#
_symmetry.space_group_name_H-M   'P 1'
#
loop_
_entity.id
_entity.type
_entity.pdbx_description
1 polymer ?
#
loop_
_entity_poly.entity_id
_entity_poly.type
_entity_poly.pdbx_seq_one_letter_code
_entity_poly.pdbx_strand_id
1 'polypeptide(L)'
;MIIILVHGTWGRGLLPGIIRTSRPRWFEEGSTFRTHLLQAMGANTHEPVFEPFHWSGANSLLEREEAGLALAKRLRQLLADWPNERVVLVSHSHGGNVVAIALRNLPNRAAAEVVTLATPFTTLIPRDIDRQERAIVRNGALAALCAVLFYTPLSWALAFMVVSPDGASEFVKGALLMGLIMGTIFWLVRFVLRWFTYSSERASRLVNASQHGWIPQDRLLVLRAVDDEAALSLAAGSIANRLSRVLSPLTGLLSLLLFLTFMLFLGYAIYHATTTEIVTEHLGIDYGPNRWQNGLSEAYAQEFLLAGAIVISEEYFYLPMSIILLVLVVLLFTSLGLAKSVYGRELALRSFAIDLDAQSSPDSACETKTLTLSRLTYHSNSLRHALYDHPDAGKAIAEWLQFNHRDADRKSALCVT
;
A
#
# COMPACT_ATOMS: atom_id res chain seq x y z
N MET A 1 36.41 7.81 14.84
CA MET A 1 35.12 7.11 14.62
C MET A 1 34.46 7.65 13.36
N ILE A 2 33.72 6.80 12.65
CA ILE A 2 32.99 7.14 11.42
C ILE A 2 31.49 6.96 11.70
N ILE A 3 30.71 8.01 11.48
CA ILE A 3 29.26 8.02 11.66
C ILE A 3 28.59 8.07 10.28
N ILE A 4 27.97 6.97 9.88
CA ILE A 4 27.22 6.89 8.62
C ILE A 4 25.76 7.24 8.88
N LEU A 5 25.26 8.26 8.16
CA LEU A 5 23.89 8.74 8.30
C LEU A 5 23.00 8.17 7.18
N VAL A 6 22.03 7.32 7.54
CA VAL A 6 21.16 6.60 6.60
C VAL A 6 19.75 7.17 6.65
N HIS A 7 19.37 7.93 5.63
CA HIS A 7 18.05 8.56 5.57
C HIS A 7 16.91 7.57 5.29
N GLY A 8 15.69 7.94 5.70
CA GLY A 8 14.46 7.21 5.41
C GLY A 8 13.89 7.50 4.02
N THR A 9 12.65 7.06 3.80
CA THR A 9 11.89 7.38 2.57
C THR A 9 11.72 8.89 2.42
N TRP A 10 11.77 9.36 1.18
CA TRP A 10 11.71 10.77 0.81
C TRP A 10 12.72 11.66 1.54
N GLY A 11 13.80 11.07 2.07
CA GLY A 11 14.90 11.83 2.68
C GLY A 11 15.51 12.84 1.72
N ARG A 12 15.29 12.70 0.41
CA ARG A 12 15.69 13.64 -0.65
C ARG A 12 14.56 14.53 -1.18
N GLY A 13 13.43 14.59 -0.48
CA GLY A 13 12.20 15.24 -0.91
C GLY A 13 11.34 14.36 -1.84
N LEU A 14 10.06 14.74 -2.00
CA LEU A 14 9.10 14.08 -2.89
C LEU A 14 9.48 14.22 -4.38
N LEU A 15 10.15 15.33 -4.75
CA LEU A 15 10.65 15.62 -6.09
C LEU A 15 12.10 16.10 -6.01
N PRO A 16 13.07 15.18 -5.88
CA PRO A 16 14.49 15.52 -5.76
C PRO A 16 14.95 16.35 -6.96
N GLY A 17 15.52 17.53 -6.71
CA GLY A 17 16.05 18.42 -7.74
C GLY A 17 15.06 19.43 -8.32
N ILE A 18 13.74 19.24 -8.11
CA ILE A 18 12.70 20.21 -8.52
C ILE A 18 12.38 21.16 -7.35
N ILE A 19 12.20 20.60 -6.16
CA ILE A 19 11.93 21.38 -4.94
C ILE A 19 13.20 21.35 -4.08
N ARG A 20 13.91 22.49 -4.05
CA ARG A 20 15.04 22.69 -3.13
C ARG A 20 14.53 23.27 -1.81
N THR A 21 14.84 22.62 -0.71
CA THR A 21 14.61 23.16 0.63
C THR A 21 15.72 24.15 0.97
N SER A 22 15.37 25.28 1.59
CA SER A 22 16.35 26.28 2.03
C SER A 22 17.17 25.83 3.25
N ARG A 23 16.70 24.80 3.96
CA ARG A 23 17.41 24.20 5.11
C ARG A 23 18.12 22.92 4.69
N PRO A 24 19.33 22.66 5.23
CA PRO A 24 20.02 21.38 5.04
C PRO A 24 19.20 20.26 5.64
N ARG A 25 19.21 19.10 5.00
CA ARG A 25 18.55 17.90 5.51
C ARG A 25 19.31 17.38 6.73
N TRP A 26 18.66 16.59 7.57
CA TRP A 26 19.25 16.13 8.84
C TRP A 26 20.58 15.36 8.70
N PHE A 27 20.79 14.71 7.56
CA PHE A 27 22.03 13.99 7.24
C PHE A 27 23.08 14.84 6.50
N GLU A 28 22.75 16.07 6.10
CA GLU A 28 23.65 16.98 5.38
C GLU A 28 24.48 17.83 6.35
N GLU A 29 25.53 18.46 5.85
CA GLU A 29 26.36 19.38 6.63
C GLU A 29 25.60 20.63 7.08
N GLY A 30 25.90 21.08 8.30
CA GLY A 30 25.21 22.20 8.94
C GLY A 30 23.79 21.87 9.43
N SER A 31 23.37 20.60 9.41
CA SER A 31 22.06 20.22 9.95
C SER A 31 22.01 20.34 11.48
N THR A 32 20.83 20.69 12.00
CA THR A 32 20.56 20.77 13.45
C THR A 32 20.93 19.48 14.17
N PHE A 33 20.61 18.32 13.58
CA PHE A 33 20.93 17.02 14.14
C PHE A 33 22.45 16.83 14.32
N ARG A 34 23.25 17.11 13.28
CA ARG A 34 24.72 16.99 13.36
C ARG A 34 25.29 17.93 14.40
N THR A 35 24.82 19.18 14.44
CA THR A 35 25.24 20.17 15.43
C THR A 35 24.97 19.70 16.87
N HIS A 36 23.75 19.22 17.14
CA HIS A 36 23.39 18.74 18.48
C HIS A 36 24.17 17.48 18.87
N LEU A 37 24.38 16.54 17.94
CA LEU A 37 25.16 15.33 18.20
C LEU A 37 26.64 15.66 18.49
N LEU A 38 27.26 16.53 17.67
CA LEU A 38 28.63 17.01 17.89
C LEU A 38 28.77 17.71 19.24
N GLN A 39 27.84 18.61 19.57
CA GLN A 39 27.84 19.32 20.84
C GLN A 39 27.71 18.36 22.03
N ALA A 40 26.86 17.33 21.92
CA ALA A 40 26.66 16.34 22.97
C ALA A 40 27.84 15.39 23.17
N MET A 41 28.61 15.09 22.11
CA MET A 41 29.82 14.28 22.22
C MET A 41 30.94 15.01 23.00
N GLY A 42 30.93 16.35 22.97
CA GLY A 42 31.86 17.20 23.72
C GLY A 42 33.27 17.27 23.10
N ALA A 43 34.07 18.21 23.59
CA ALA A 43 35.41 18.50 23.06
C ALA A 43 36.48 17.41 23.35
N ASN A 44 36.15 16.43 24.20
CA ASN A 44 37.10 15.41 24.66
C ASN A 44 37.10 14.14 23.78
N THR A 45 36.24 14.08 22.76
CA THR A 45 36.27 13.03 21.74
C THR A 45 36.90 13.55 20.47
N HIS A 46 37.74 12.75 19.81
CA HIS A 46 38.16 13.03 18.44
C HIS A 46 36.92 13.27 17.57
N GLU A 47 36.95 14.35 16.79
CA GLU A 47 35.80 14.76 15.99
C GLU A 47 35.37 13.62 15.05
N PRO A 48 34.08 13.19 15.09
CA PRO A 48 33.61 12.10 14.27
C PRO A 48 33.56 12.51 12.80
N VAL A 49 33.94 11.59 11.91
CA VAL A 49 33.75 11.77 10.47
C VAL A 49 32.32 11.38 10.12
N PHE A 50 31.53 12.34 9.63
CA PHE A 50 30.17 12.07 9.16
C PHE A 50 30.18 11.68 7.67
N GLU A 51 29.58 10.54 7.35
CA GLU A 51 29.40 10.07 5.98
C GLU A 51 27.90 9.89 5.69
N PRO A 52 27.26 10.79 4.92
CA PRO A 52 25.89 10.58 4.49
C PRO A 52 25.79 9.42 3.51
N PHE A 53 25.01 8.39 3.83
CA PHE A 53 24.73 7.30 2.90
C PHE A 53 23.59 7.67 1.96
N HIS A 54 23.92 7.79 0.69
CA HIS A 54 23.01 8.21 -0.35
C HIS A 54 22.37 7.01 -1.06
N TRP A 55 21.06 6.89 -0.92
CA TRP A 55 20.24 5.97 -1.72
C TRP A 55 19.04 6.72 -2.30
N SER A 56 18.17 6.03 -3.03
CA SER A 56 17.04 6.66 -3.71
C SER A 56 16.08 7.35 -2.73
N GLY A 57 15.87 6.74 -1.55
CA GLY A 57 14.82 7.15 -0.63
C GLY A 57 13.42 6.83 -1.14
N ALA A 58 13.26 6.02 -2.19
CA ALA A 58 11.94 5.68 -2.66
C ALA A 58 11.23 4.78 -1.63
N ASN A 59 9.92 4.94 -1.54
CA ASN A 59 9.08 4.00 -0.81
C ASN A 59 8.94 2.69 -1.59
N SER A 60 10.01 1.89 -1.63
CA SER A 60 10.12 0.63 -2.37
C SER A 60 10.92 -0.39 -1.57
N LEU A 61 10.43 -1.63 -1.49
CA LEU A 61 11.15 -2.72 -0.82
C LEU A 61 12.39 -3.15 -1.60
N LEU A 62 12.29 -3.16 -2.93
CA LEU A 62 13.40 -3.57 -3.81
C LEU A 62 14.54 -2.56 -3.77
N GLU A 63 14.22 -1.26 -3.77
CA GLU A 63 15.25 -0.22 -3.67
C GLU A 63 15.89 -0.18 -2.27
N ARG A 64 15.16 -0.58 -1.22
CA ARG A 64 15.73 -0.79 0.12
C ARG A 64 16.71 -1.96 0.16
N GLU A 65 16.38 -3.08 -0.50
CA GLU A 65 17.29 -4.22 -0.63
C GLU A 65 18.58 -3.81 -1.36
N GLU A 66 18.45 -3.15 -2.51
CA GLU A 66 19.58 -2.63 -3.28
C GLU A 66 20.44 -1.68 -2.44
N ALA A 67 19.82 -0.75 -1.73
CA ALA A 67 20.51 0.17 -0.83
C ALA A 67 21.23 -0.58 0.31
N GLY A 68 20.62 -1.63 0.87
CA GLY A 68 21.23 -2.45 1.92
C GLY A 68 22.45 -3.21 1.42
N LEU A 69 22.39 -3.77 0.22
CA LEU A 69 23.53 -4.43 -0.43
C LEU A 69 24.67 -3.44 -0.73
N ALA A 70 24.33 -2.23 -1.21
CA ALA A 70 25.30 -1.16 -1.43
C ALA A 70 25.96 -0.69 -0.12
N LEU A 71 25.19 -0.53 0.95
CA LEU A 71 25.71 -0.19 2.27
C LEU A 71 26.60 -1.30 2.83
N ALA A 72 26.24 -2.57 2.66
CA ALA A 72 27.09 -3.70 3.06
C ALA A 72 28.43 -3.70 2.33
N LYS A 73 28.44 -3.36 1.03
CA LYS A 73 29.68 -3.20 0.26
C LYS A 73 30.53 -2.06 0.81
N ARG A 74 29.92 -0.90 1.11
CA ARG A 74 30.62 0.26 1.69
C ARG A 74 31.19 -0.05 3.07
N LEU A 75 30.43 -0.72 3.93
CA LEU A 75 30.89 -1.15 5.25
C LEU A 75 32.10 -2.07 5.16
N ARG A 76 32.10 -3.05 4.24
CA ARG A 76 33.28 -3.91 4.01
C ARG A 76 34.52 -3.13 3.60
N GLN A 77 34.36 -2.08 2.79
CA GLN A 77 35.47 -1.21 2.41
C GLN A 77 35.99 -0.43 3.61
N LEU A 78 35.09 0.23 4.36
CA LEU A 78 35.47 1.00 5.55
C LEU A 78 36.18 0.15 6.61
N LEU A 79 35.70 -1.07 6.86
CA LEU A 79 36.30 -1.99 7.81
C LEU A 79 37.66 -2.53 7.33
N ALA A 80 37.93 -2.53 6.03
CA ALA A 80 39.21 -2.92 5.45
C ALA A 80 40.21 -1.74 5.45
N ASP A 81 39.74 -0.55 5.07
CA ASP A 81 40.55 0.67 5.00
C ASP A 81 40.91 1.18 6.41
N TRP A 82 39.99 1.02 7.37
CA TRP A 82 40.10 1.54 8.74
C TRP A 82 39.71 0.49 9.79
N PRO A 83 40.48 -0.61 9.94
CA PRO A 83 40.09 -1.75 10.78
C PRO A 83 39.98 -1.43 12.28
N ASN A 84 40.63 -0.36 12.74
CA ASN A 84 40.60 0.08 14.14
C ASN A 84 39.56 1.18 14.41
N GLU A 85 38.91 1.69 13.37
CA GLU A 85 37.91 2.76 13.53
C GLU A 85 36.54 2.20 13.88
N ARG A 86 35.91 2.82 14.88
CA ARG A 86 34.51 2.52 15.20
C ARG A 86 33.60 3.05 14.10
N VAL A 87 32.78 2.17 13.54
CA VAL A 87 31.73 2.52 12.58
C VAL A 87 30.38 2.54 13.29
N VAL A 88 29.70 3.68 13.23
CA VAL A 88 28.36 3.89 13.80
C VAL A 88 27.38 4.18 12.66
N LEU A 89 26.29 3.43 12.60
CA LEU A 89 25.20 3.60 11.65
C LEU A 89 24.05 4.31 12.35
N VAL A 90 23.75 5.56 11.98
CA VAL A 90 22.56 6.27 12.48
C VAL A 90 21.53 6.32 11.37
N SER A 91 20.36 5.74 11.60
CA SER A 91 19.34 5.56 10.57
C SER A 91 17.97 6.08 11.00
N HIS A 92 17.21 6.62 10.06
CA HIS A 92 15.85 7.14 10.31
C HIS A 92 14.81 6.38 9.51
N SER A 93 13.65 6.08 10.12
CA SER A 93 12.49 5.46 9.46
C SER A 93 12.93 4.22 8.67
N HIS A 94 12.55 4.09 7.41
CA HIS A 94 12.93 2.97 6.55
C HIS A 94 14.45 2.84 6.29
N GLY A 95 15.26 3.85 6.61
CA GLY A 95 16.72 3.73 6.60
C GLY A 95 17.23 2.67 7.57
N GLY A 96 16.51 2.41 8.66
CA GLY A 96 16.87 1.33 9.59
C GLY A 96 16.68 -0.07 9.00
N ASN A 97 15.73 -0.24 8.06
CA ASN A 97 15.60 -1.49 7.31
C ASN A 97 16.79 -1.67 6.35
N VAL A 98 17.28 -0.59 5.72
CA VAL A 98 18.50 -0.60 4.88
C VAL A 98 19.70 -1.05 5.70
N VAL A 99 19.87 -0.50 6.91
CA VAL A 99 20.93 -0.93 7.85
C VAL A 99 20.79 -2.40 8.22
N ALA A 100 19.60 -2.87 8.57
CA ALA A 100 19.37 -4.26 8.96
C ALA A 100 19.67 -5.25 7.81
N ILE A 101 19.31 -4.89 6.57
CA ILE A 101 19.67 -5.64 5.37
C ILE A 101 21.19 -5.62 5.16
N ALA A 102 21.85 -4.47 5.33
CA ALA A 102 23.29 -4.35 5.17
C ALA A 102 24.05 -5.27 6.15
N LEU A 103 23.70 -5.22 7.43
CA LEU A 103 24.32 -6.05 8.46
C LEU A 103 24.10 -7.54 8.24
N ARG A 104 22.92 -7.95 7.75
CA ARG A 104 22.65 -9.35 7.37
C ARG A 104 23.67 -9.89 6.36
N ASN A 105 24.17 -9.02 5.48
CA ASN A 105 25.11 -9.36 4.42
C ASN A 105 26.59 -9.15 4.81
N LEU A 106 26.88 -8.88 6.09
CA LEU A 106 28.23 -8.86 6.62
C LEU A 106 28.59 -10.19 7.28
N PRO A 107 29.86 -10.65 7.18
CA PRO A 107 30.32 -11.86 7.86
C PRO A 107 30.28 -11.69 9.39
N ASN A 108 30.59 -10.49 9.89
CA ASN A 108 30.46 -10.11 11.30
C ASN A 108 29.47 -8.96 11.43
N ARG A 109 28.28 -9.23 12.01
CA ARG A 109 27.23 -8.23 12.22
C ARG A 109 27.56 -7.23 13.33
N ALA A 110 28.45 -7.60 14.25
CA ALA A 110 28.89 -6.75 15.36
C ALA A 110 29.99 -5.76 14.94
N ALA A 111 30.32 -5.71 13.65
CA ALA A 111 31.33 -4.79 13.10
C ALA A 111 30.89 -3.32 13.10
N ALA A 112 29.61 -3.02 13.34
CA ALA A 112 29.11 -1.66 13.47
C ALA A 112 28.15 -1.51 14.65
N GLU A 113 28.16 -0.33 15.26
CA GLU A 113 27.14 0.11 16.21
C GLU A 113 25.96 0.72 15.43
N VAL A 114 24.74 0.50 15.90
CA VAL A 114 23.52 0.93 15.21
C VAL A 114 22.67 1.77 16.12
N VAL A 115 22.23 2.91 15.59
CA VAL A 115 21.18 3.74 16.14
C VAL A 115 20.04 3.79 15.14
N THR A 116 18.83 3.46 15.57
CA THR A 116 17.62 3.64 14.77
C THR A 116 16.73 4.72 15.37
N LEU A 117 16.18 5.57 14.50
CA LEU A 117 15.32 6.69 14.84
C LEU A 117 13.96 6.45 14.19
N ALA A 118 12.93 6.19 14.99
CA ALA A 118 11.56 5.97 14.52
C ALA A 118 11.51 4.97 13.34
N THR A 119 12.15 3.80 13.46
CA THR A 119 12.20 2.79 12.39
C THR A 119 11.08 1.77 12.55
N PRO A 120 10.18 1.62 11.55
CA PRO A 120 9.30 0.47 11.46
C PRO A 120 10.07 -0.68 10.77
N PHE A 121 10.65 -1.58 11.55
CA PHE A 121 11.26 -2.80 11.00
C PHE A 121 10.16 -3.63 10.37
N THR A 122 10.28 -3.95 9.09
CA THR A 122 9.19 -4.54 8.31
C THR A 122 9.65 -5.80 7.62
N THR A 123 8.97 -6.91 7.92
CA THR A 123 9.11 -8.19 7.23
C THR A 123 7.78 -8.56 6.59
N LEU A 124 7.82 -9.03 5.35
CA LEU A 124 6.65 -9.56 4.66
C LEU A 124 6.54 -11.06 4.93
N ILE A 125 5.33 -11.49 5.29
CA ILE A 125 4.99 -12.91 5.48
C ILE A 125 4.06 -13.31 4.34
N PRO A 126 4.41 -14.33 3.52
CA PRO A 126 3.49 -14.83 2.51
C PRO A 126 2.26 -15.40 3.22
N ARG A 127 1.08 -14.91 2.84
CA ARG A 127 -0.17 -15.46 3.36
C ARG A 127 -0.50 -16.70 2.56
N ASP A 128 -0.65 -17.83 3.24
CA ASP A 128 -1.23 -19.04 2.64
C ASP A 128 -2.74 -18.81 2.49
N ILE A 129 -3.10 -18.05 1.46
CA ILE A 129 -4.48 -17.93 1.04
C ILE A 129 -4.85 -19.28 0.43
N ASP A 130 -5.92 -19.91 0.90
CA ASP A 130 -6.37 -21.17 0.32
C ASP A 130 -6.61 -20.99 -1.20
N ARG A 131 -6.29 -22.03 -1.98
CA ARG A 131 -6.61 -22.08 -3.41
C ARG A 131 -8.10 -21.78 -3.64
N GLN A 132 -8.98 -22.17 -2.71
CA GLN A 132 -10.40 -21.84 -2.76
C GLN A 132 -10.68 -20.35 -2.59
N GLU A 133 -10.08 -19.67 -1.60
CA GLU A 133 -10.28 -18.22 -1.38
C GLU A 133 -9.78 -17.39 -2.58
N ARG A 134 -8.64 -17.76 -3.17
CA ARG A 134 -8.16 -17.15 -4.44
C ARG A 134 -9.11 -17.37 -5.59
N ALA A 135 -9.68 -18.57 -5.71
CA ALA A 135 -10.61 -18.90 -6.79
C ALA A 135 -11.92 -18.13 -6.63
N ILE A 136 -12.44 -18.02 -5.41
CA ILE A 136 -13.68 -17.28 -5.11
C ILE A 136 -13.53 -15.81 -5.47
N VAL A 137 -12.45 -15.15 -5.03
CA VAL A 137 -12.24 -13.73 -5.33
C VAL A 137 -12.00 -13.50 -6.82
N ARG A 138 -11.17 -14.34 -7.47
CA ARG A 138 -10.90 -14.23 -8.92
C ARG A 138 -12.17 -14.45 -9.75
N ASN A 139 -12.91 -15.53 -9.45
CA ASN A 139 -14.10 -15.89 -10.21
C ASN A 139 -15.24 -14.91 -9.92
N GLY A 140 -15.36 -14.39 -8.70
CA GLY A 140 -16.30 -13.33 -8.35
C GLY A 140 -16.02 -12.02 -9.09
N ALA A 141 -14.76 -11.59 -9.16
CA ALA A 141 -14.36 -10.41 -9.93
C ALA A 141 -14.58 -10.59 -11.45
N LEU A 142 -14.33 -11.80 -11.98
CA LEU A 142 -14.62 -12.12 -13.39
C LEU A 142 -16.13 -12.16 -13.66
N ALA A 143 -16.92 -12.69 -12.74
CA ALA A 143 -18.37 -12.73 -12.84
C ALA A 143 -18.97 -11.31 -12.81
N ALA A 144 -18.48 -10.44 -11.91
CA ALA A 144 -18.83 -9.02 -11.88
C ALA A 144 -18.44 -8.29 -13.18
N LEU A 145 -17.27 -8.62 -13.76
CA LEU A 145 -16.85 -8.09 -15.05
C LEU A 145 -17.81 -8.48 -16.18
N CYS A 146 -18.16 -9.77 -16.26
CA CYS A 146 -19.12 -10.24 -17.23
C CYS A 146 -20.48 -9.57 -17.04
N ALA A 147 -20.95 -9.43 -15.80
CA ALA A 147 -22.20 -8.73 -15.51
C ALA A 147 -22.18 -7.30 -16.08
N VAL A 148 -21.15 -6.50 -15.80
CA VAL A 148 -21.08 -5.11 -16.29
C VAL A 148 -20.87 -5.02 -17.80
N LEU A 149 -20.01 -5.86 -18.39
CA LEU A 149 -19.73 -5.80 -19.83
C LEU A 149 -20.86 -6.32 -20.70
N PHE A 150 -21.67 -7.26 -20.22
CA PHE A 150 -22.81 -7.77 -20.99
C PHE A 150 -24.11 -7.02 -20.69
N TYR A 151 -24.32 -6.55 -19.45
CA TYR A 151 -25.58 -5.93 -19.04
C TYR A 151 -25.78 -4.51 -19.56
N THR A 152 -24.80 -3.62 -19.32
CA THR A 152 -24.91 -2.18 -19.67
C THR A 152 -25.19 -1.95 -21.16
N PRO A 153 -24.56 -2.69 -22.10
CA PRO A 153 -24.82 -2.55 -23.53
C PRO A 153 -26.14 -3.20 -23.96
N LEU A 154 -26.52 -4.32 -23.34
CA LEU A 154 -27.74 -5.04 -23.70
C LEU A 154 -28.99 -4.30 -23.24
N SER A 155 -29.02 -3.84 -21.98
CA SER A 155 -30.09 -2.97 -21.44
C SER A 155 -30.22 -1.70 -22.25
N TRP A 156 -29.10 -1.02 -22.54
CA TRP A 156 -29.09 0.17 -23.38
C TRP A 156 -29.56 -0.10 -24.82
N ALA A 157 -29.13 -1.18 -25.45
CA ALA A 157 -29.55 -1.54 -26.81
C ALA A 157 -31.06 -1.89 -26.86
N LEU A 158 -31.58 -2.57 -25.84
CA LEU A 158 -33.01 -2.88 -25.73
C LEU A 158 -33.84 -1.62 -25.47
N ALA A 159 -33.42 -0.74 -24.55
CA ALA A 159 -34.08 0.55 -24.31
C ALA A 159 -34.06 1.44 -25.57
N PHE A 160 -32.96 1.42 -26.33
CA PHE A 160 -32.82 2.17 -27.56
C PHE A 160 -33.77 1.67 -28.67
N MET A 161 -33.93 0.35 -28.81
CA MET A 161 -34.90 -0.27 -29.72
C MET A 161 -36.35 0.14 -29.44
N VAL A 162 -36.67 0.48 -28.18
CA VAL A 162 -38.02 0.87 -27.75
C VAL A 162 -38.28 2.37 -27.94
N VAL A 163 -37.26 3.24 -27.78
CA VAL A 163 -37.46 4.68 -27.60
C VAL A 163 -37.11 5.54 -28.83
N SER A 164 -36.26 5.08 -29.75
CA SER A 164 -35.71 5.94 -30.82
C SER A 164 -36.34 5.70 -32.21
N PRO A 165 -37.13 6.64 -32.77
CA PRO A 165 -37.71 6.54 -34.12
C PRO A 165 -36.67 6.68 -35.25
N ASP A 166 -35.60 7.45 -35.04
CA ASP A 166 -34.55 7.72 -36.04
C ASP A 166 -33.27 6.91 -35.70
N GLY A 167 -33.38 5.59 -35.85
CA GLY A 167 -32.55 4.59 -35.16
C GLY A 167 -31.07 4.43 -35.53
N ALA A 168 -30.47 5.24 -36.42
CA ALA A 168 -29.11 4.97 -36.92
C ALA A 168 -28.01 5.89 -36.35
N SER A 169 -28.19 7.21 -36.34
CA SER A 169 -27.14 8.16 -35.95
C SER A 169 -26.98 8.27 -34.42
N GLU A 170 -28.08 8.27 -33.68
CA GLU A 170 -28.08 8.27 -32.21
C GLU A 170 -27.63 6.91 -31.64
N PHE A 171 -27.89 5.82 -32.37
CA PHE A 171 -27.35 4.49 -32.04
C PHE A 171 -25.82 4.50 -32.08
N VAL A 172 -25.23 5.07 -33.14
CA VAL A 172 -23.77 5.15 -33.28
C VAL A 172 -23.14 5.98 -32.15
N LYS A 173 -23.72 7.13 -31.80
CA LYS A 173 -23.20 7.96 -30.69
C LYS A 173 -23.26 7.23 -29.34
N GLY A 174 -24.38 6.58 -29.04
CA GLY A 174 -24.54 5.85 -27.80
C GLY A 174 -23.71 4.56 -27.74
N ALA A 175 -23.52 3.87 -28.85
CA ALA A 175 -22.62 2.73 -28.95
C ALA A 175 -21.16 3.14 -28.73
N LEU A 176 -20.74 4.31 -29.22
CA LEU A 176 -19.41 4.88 -28.97
C LEU A 176 -19.21 5.25 -27.49
N LEU A 177 -20.20 5.90 -26.86
CA LEU A 177 -20.15 6.24 -25.43
C LEU A 177 -20.13 4.98 -24.57
N MET A 178 -20.95 3.98 -24.89
CA MET A 178 -20.97 2.68 -24.22
C MET A 178 -19.64 1.96 -24.38
N GLY A 179 -19.07 1.94 -25.59
CA GLY A 179 -17.75 1.36 -25.84
C GLY A 179 -16.65 2.01 -25.00
N LEU A 180 -16.70 3.34 -24.80
CA LEU A 180 -15.77 4.06 -23.92
C LEU A 180 -15.95 3.66 -22.45
N ILE A 181 -17.20 3.59 -21.97
CA ILE A 181 -17.53 3.17 -20.60
C ILE A 181 -17.07 1.73 -20.38
N MET A 182 -17.41 0.81 -21.28
CA MET A 182 -16.99 -0.59 -21.23
C MET A 182 -15.47 -0.76 -21.29
N GLY A 183 -14.79 -0.02 -22.18
CA GLY A 183 -13.34 -0.02 -22.28
C GLY A 183 -12.68 0.44 -20.98
N THR A 184 -13.24 1.47 -20.35
CA THR A 184 -12.77 1.98 -19.06
C THR A 184 -13.00 0.97 -17.93
N ILE A 185 -14.17 0.34 -17.87
CA ILE A 185 -14.52 -0.68 -16.87
C ILE A 185 -13.65 -1.93 -17.06
N PHE A 186 -13.49 -2.41 -18.30
CA PHE A 186 -12.60 -3.53 -18.63
C PHE A 186 -11.16 -3.23 -18.21
N TRP A 187 -10.67 -2.02 -18.47
CA TRP A 187 -9.34 -1.60 -18.03
C TRP A 187 -9.22 -1.55 -16.51
N LEU A 188 -10.17 -0.94 -15.80
CA LEU A 188 -10.22 -0.89 -14.33
C LEU A 188 -10.26 -2.28 -13.71
N VAL A 189 -11.07 -3.19 -14.26
CA VAL A 189 -11.16 -4.56 -13.73
C VAL A 189 -9.94 -5.37 -14.10
N ARG A 190 -9.35 -5.25 -15.29
CA ARG A 190 -8.04 -5.87 -15.57
C ARG A 190 -6.95 -5.34 -14.64
N PHE A 191 -7.03 -4.07 -14.28
CA PHE A 191 -6.14 -3.44 -13.30
C PHE A 191 -6.35 -4.01 -11.89
N VAL A 192 -7.60 -4.22 -11.46
CA VAL A 192 -7.95 -4.87 -10.17
C VAL A 192 -7.61 -6.36 -10.18
N LEU A 193 -7.88 -7.09 -11.27
CA LEU A 193 -7.53 -8.51 -11.42
C LEU A 193 -6.02 -8.74 -11.36
N ARG A 194 -5.21 -7.78 -11.82
CA ARG A 194 -3.75 -7.81 -11.63
C ARG A 194 -3.34 -7.83 -10.15
N TRP A 195 -4.21 -7.39 -9.22
CA TRP A 195 -3.95 -7.49 -7.78
C TRP A 195 -4.12 -8.92 -7.25
N PHE A 196 -4.91 -9.76 -7.94
CA PHE A 196 -5.16 -11.16 -7.56
C PHE A 196 -4.38 -12.18 -8.39
N THR A 197 -4.07 -11.88 -9.66
CA THR A 197 -3.27 -12.75 -10.52
C THR A 197 -1.80 -12.58 -10.19
N TYR A 198 -1.44 -13.09 -9.02
CA TYR A 198 -0.10 -12.96 -8.49
C TYR A 198 0.68 -14.27 -8.72
N SER A 199 1.83 -14.19 -9.40
CA SER A 199 2.75 -15.33 -9.48
C SER A 199 3.50 -15.46 -8.16
N SER A 200 3.48 -16.64 -7.54
CA SER A 200 4.18 -16.95 -6.28
C SER A 200 5.62 -16.41 -6.28
N GLU A 201 6.32 -16.55 -7.39
CA GLU A 201 7.70 -16.09 -7.61
C GLU A 201 7.92 -14.60 -7.30
N ARG A 202 7.01 -13.71 -7.72
CA ARG A 202 7.17 -12.27 -7.45
C ARG A 202 7.02 -11.97 -5.95
N ALA A 203 6.25 -12.75 -5.19
CA ALA A 203 5.96 -12.53 -3.76
C ALA A 203 7.17 -12.97 -3.00
N SER A 204 7.69 -14.14 -3.36
CA SER A 204 8.97 -14.61 -2.86
C SER A 204 10.04 -13.54 -3.05
N ARG A 205 10.10 -12.84 -4.19
CA ARG A 205 11.06 -11.73 -4.37
C ARG A 205 10.84 -10.58 -3.37
N LEU A 206 9.60 -10.12 -3.17
CA LEU A 206 9.31 -9.04 -2.22
C LEU A 206 9.54 -9.48 -0.77
N VAL A 207 9.15 -10.70 -0.43
CA VAL A 207 9.40 -11.33 0.86
C VAL A 207 10.90 -11.36 1.12
N ASN A 208 11.69 -11.90 0.20
CA ASN A 208 13.15 -11.95 0.32
C ASN A 208 13.78 -10.56 0.45
N ALA A 209 13.30 -9.58 -0.30
CA ALA A 209 13.77 -8.19 -0.24
C ALA A 209 13.43 -7.51 1.10
N SER A 210 12.32 -7.91 1.74
CA SER A 210 11.94 -7.41 3.06
C SER A 210 12.63 -8.12 4.23
N GLN A 211 13.14 -9.34 4.02
CA GLN A 211 13.82 -10.07 5.05
C GLN A 211 15.01 -9.26 5.55
N HIS A 212 15.08 -9.01 6.84
CA HIS A 212 16.23 -8.40 7.49
C HIS A 212 16.77 -9.34 8.58
N GLY A 213 18.08 -9.30 8.81
CA GLY A 213 18.68 -10.11 9.87
C GLY A 213 18.44 -9.49 11.25
N TRP A 214 18.72 -10.26 12.31
CA TRP A 214 18.86 -9.72 13.65
C TRP A 214 20.09 -8.80 13.74
N ILE A 215 19.96 -7.73 14.53
CA ILE A 215 21.04 -6.78 14.85
C ILE A 215 21.56 -7.11 16.27
N PRO A 216 22.88 -7.19 16.49
CA PRO A 216 23.43 -7.41 17.83
C PRO A 216 22.98 -6.33 18.82
N GLN A 217 22.43 -6.76 19.95
CA GLN A 217 21.73 -5.87 20.88
C GLN A 217 22.65 -4.98 21.70
N ASP A 218 23.82 -5.49 22.09
CA ASP A 218 24.87 -4.72 22.73
C ASP A 218 25.37 -3.58 21.83
N ARG A 219 25.07 -3.68 20.52
CA ARG A 219 25.40 -2.71 19.49
C ARG A 219 24.18 -1.95 18.96
N LEU A 220 22.99 -2.07 19.55
CA LEU A 220 21.78 -1.42 19.06
C LEU A 220 21.17 -0.46 20.10
N LEU A 221 20.96 0.79 19.68
CA LEU A 221 20.09 1.76 20.34
C LEU A 221 18.86 2.04 19.48
N VAL A 222 17.68 1.80 20.04
CA VAL A 222 16.41 2.18 19.41
C VAL A 222 15.89 3.45 20.05
N LEU A 223 15.83 4.54 19.28
CA LEU A 223 15.17 5.78 19.68
C LEU A 223 13.78 5.85 19.04
N ARG A 224 12.76 6.04 19.88
CA ARG A 224 11.36 6.27 19.48
C ARG A 224 10.81 7.50 20.19
N ALA A 225 9.73 8.09 19.67
CA ALA A 225 8.98 9.11 20.38
C ALA A 225 7.50 8.77 20.47
N VAL A 226 6.81 9.41 21.41
CA VAL A 226 5.35 9.38 21.48
C VAL A 226 4.80 10.09 20.24
N ASP A 227 3.84 9.47 19.55
CA ASP A 227 3.19 9.96 18.32
C ASP A 227 4.15 10.23 17.15
N ASP A 228 5.13 9.34 16.95
CA ASP A 228 6.05 9.38 15.81
C ASP A 228 5.51 8.65 14.55
N GLU A 229 6.16 8.91 13.41
CA GLU A 229 5.82 8.29 12.12
C GLU A 229 5.85 6.75 12.16
N ALA A 230 6.75 6.18 12.96
CA ALA A 230 6.84 4.74 13.12
C ALA A 230 5.62 4.18 13.85
N ALA A 231 5.21 4.79 14.96
CA ALA A 231 4.01 4.39 15.69
C ALA A 231 2.76 4.41 14.79
N LEU A 232 2.60 5.46 13.97
CA LEU A 232 1.51 5.53 12.99
C LEU A 232 1.63 4.42 11.94
N SER A 233 2.84 4.17 11.42
CA SER A 233 3.07 3.11 10.44
C SER A 233 2.68 1.75 11.02
N LEU A 234 3.16 1.42 12.22
CA LEU A 234 2.85 0.18 12.95
C LEU A 234 1.33 0.00 13.15
N ALA A 235 0.63 1.06 13.54
CA ALA A 235 -0.82 1.05 13.63
C ALA A 235 -1.47 0.78 12.26
N ALA A 236 -1.03 1.46 11.21
CA ALA A 236 -1.53 1.24 9.85
C ALA A 236 -1.30 -0.20 9.36
N GLY A 237 -0.13 -0.80 9.63
CA GLY A 237 0.17 -2.19 9.27
C GLY A 237 -0.73 -3.19 9.97
N SER A 238 -0.92 -3.05 11.29
CA SER A 238 -1.79 -3.95 12.07
C SER A 238 -3.27 -3.84 11.64
N ILE A 239 -3.77 -2.62 11.43
CA ILE A 239 -5.12 -2.35 10.93
C ILE A 239 -5.27 -2.95 9.52
N ALA A 240 -4.31 -2.71 8.63
CA ALA A 240 -4.33 -3.25 7.29
C ALA A 240 -4.36 -4.78 7.30
N ASN A 241 -3.58 -5.46 8.14
CA ASN A 241 -3.65 -6.93 8.24
C ASN A 241 -5.02 -7.40 8.70
N ARG A 242 -5.58 -6.77 9.73
CA ARG A 242 -6.90 -7.15 10.27
C ARG A 242 -8.00 -6.94 9.23
N LEU A 243 -7.99 -5.79 8.57
CA LEU A 243 -8.90 -5.50 7.46
C LEU A 243 -8.70 -6.49 6.31
N SER A 244 -7.46 -6.84 5.95
CA SER A 244 -7.19 -7.84 4.90
C SER A 244 -7.82 -9.20 5.21
N ARG A 245 -7.84 -9.61 6.48
CA ARG A 245 -8.41 -10.90 6.91
C ARG A 245 -9.93 -10.88 6.89
N VAL A 246 -10.56 -9.79 7.29
CA VAL A 246 -12.03 -9.65 7.32
C VAL A 246 -12.60 -9.36 5.94
N LEU A 247 -11.94 -8.47 5.18
CA LEU A 247 -12.44 -8.00 3.89
C LEU A 247 -12.23 -9.03 2.78
N SER A 248 -11.22 -9.89 2.86
CA SER A 248 -10.98 -10.93 1.83
C SER A 248 -12.21 -11.83 1.61
N PRO A 249 -12.77 -12.52 2.63
CA PRO A 249 -13.99 -13.32 2.44
C PRO A 249 -15.22 -12.47 2.12
N LEU A 250 -15.34 -11.27 2.71
CA LEU A 250 -16.45 -10.35 2.44
C LEU A 250 -16.48 -9.89 0.98
N THR A 251 -15.32 -9.66 0.36
CA THR A 251 -15.24 -9.29 -1.06
C THR A 251 -15.69 -10.43 -1.97
N GLY A 252 -15.38 -11.68 -1.59
CA GLY A 252 -15.92 -12.86 -2.26
C GLY A 252 -17.45 -12.92 -2.18
N LEU A 253 -18.02 -12.72 -0.98
CA LEU A 253 -19.46 -12.68 -0.76
C LEU A 253 -20.14 -11.53 -1.53
N LEU A 254 -19.59 -10.31 -1.46
CA LEU A 254 -20.13 -9.15 -2.18
C LEU A 254 -20.08 -9.35 -3.70
N SER A 255 -19.01 -9.98 -4.21
CA SER A 255 -18.92 -10.33 -5.63
C SER A 255 -19.95 -11.39 -6.03
N LEU A 256 -20.21 -12.38 -5.16
CA LEU A 256 -21.26 -13.38 -5.36
C LEU A 256 -22.65 -12.75 -5.32
N LEU A 257 -22.93 -11.86 -4.36
CA LEU A 257 -24.20 -11.14 -4.27
C LEU A 257 -24.42 -10.26 -5.49
N LEU A 258 -23.39 -9.56 -5.96
CA LEU A 258 -23.42 -8.79 -7.20
C LEU A 258 -23.76 -9.70 -8.40
N PHE A 259 -23.17 -10.90 -8.46
CA PHE A 259 -23.49 -11.90 -9.50
C PHE A 259 -24.91 -12.48 -9.38
N LEU A 260 -25.40 -12.76 -8.17
CA LEU A 260 -26.76 -13.26 -7.96
C LEU A 260 -27.81 -12.21 -8.31
N THR A 261 -27.56 -10.96 -7.92
CA THR A 261 -28.40 -9.81 -8.31
C THR A 261 -28.45 -9.69 -9.83
N PHE A 262 -27.30 -9.88 -10.50
CA PHE A 262 -27.24 -9.96 -11.96
C PHE A 262 -28.06 -11.12 -12.53
N MET A 263 -27.95 -12.34 -11.98
CA MET A 263 -28.70 -13.49 -12.49
C MET A 263 -30.21 -13.35 -12.30
N LEU A 264 -30.65 -12.79 -11.18
CA LEU A 264 -32.06 -12.50 -10.93
C LEU A 264 -32.59 -11.46 -11.91
N PHE A 265 -31.85 -10.38 -12.12
CA PHE A 265 -32.21 -9.37 -13.10
C PHE A 265 -32.25 -9.95 -14.52
N LEU A 266 -31.25 -10.74 -14.92
CA LEU A 266 -31.20 -11.37 -16.25
C LEU A 266 -32.38 -12.32 -16.47
N GLY A 267 -32.70 -13.15 -15.48
CA GLY A 267 -33.86 -14.04 -15.53
C GLY A 267 -35.17 -13.26 -15.67
N TYR A 268 -35.30 -12.15 -14.94
CA TYR A 268 -36.46 -11.26 -15.05
C TYR A 268 -36.56 -10.57 -16.42
N ALA A 269 -35.45 -10.06 -16.96
CA ALA A 269 -35.42 -9.44 -18.28
C ALA A 269 -35.78 -10.42 -19.40
N ILE A 270 -35.27 -11.67 -19.32
CA ILE A 270 -35.64 -12.74 -20.26
C ILE A 270 -37.13 -13.08 -20.12
N TYR A 271 -37.63 -13.22 -18.88
CA TYR A 271 -39.05 -13.48 -18.62
C TYR A 271 -39.95 -12.38 -19.21
N HIS A 272 -39.59 -11.11 -19.04
CA HIS A 272 -40.33 -9.99 -19.62
C HIS A 272 -40.27 -9.98 -21.16
N ALA A 273 -39.09 -10.15 -21.77
CA ALA A 273 -38.96 -10.19 -23.22
C ALA A 273 -39.81 -11.31 -23.85
N THR A 274 -39.71 -12.52 -23.27
CA THR A 274 -40.47 -13.70 -23.72
C THR A 274 -41.97 -13.60 -23.47
N THR A 275 -42.42 -13.07 -22.33
CA THR A 275 -43.85 -12.85 -22.10
C THR A 275 -44.42 -11.78 -23.01
N THR A 276 -43.66 -10.72 -23.30
CA THR A 276 -44.08 -9.71 -24.28
C THR A 276 -44.26 -10.36 -25.65
N GLU A 277 -43.29 -11.16 -26.12
CA GLU A 277 -43.35 -11.90 -27.39
C GLU A 277 -44.50 -12.93 -27.45
N ILE A 278 -44.71 -13.71 -26.39
CA ILE A 278 -45.83 -14.67 -26.32
C ILE A 278 -47.18 -13.95 -26.34
N VAL A 279 -47.32 -12.83 -25.62
CA VAL A 279 -48.54 -11.99 -25.63
C VAL A 279 -48.77 -11.40 -27.03
N THR A 280 -47.70 -10.97 -27.71
CA THR A 280 -47.71 -10.50 -29.12
C THR A 280 -48.33 -11.56 -30.03
N GLU A 281 -47.84 -12.79 -29.93
CA GLU A 281 -48.17 -13.90 -30.82
C GLU A 281 -49.57 -14.47 -30.52
N HIS A 282 -49.92 -14.68 -29.24
CA HIS A 282 -51.22 -15.24 -28.85
C HIS A 282 -52.40 -14.27 -29.00
N LEU A 283 -52.18 -12.97 -28.83
CA LEU A 283 -53.25 -11.98 -29.04
C LEU A 283 -53.32 -11.48 -30.48
N GLY A 284 -52.42 -11.92 -31.38
CA GLY A 284 -52.33 -11.42 -32.75
C GLY A 284 -51.98 -9.93 -32.82
N ILE A 285 -51.32 -9.41 -31.79
CA ILE A 285 -50.98 -7.99 -31.67
C ILE A 285 -49.58 -7.81 -32.22
N ASP A 286 -49.45 -7.35 -33.47
CA ASP A 286 -48.16 -6.99 -34.05
C ASP A 286 -47.58 -5.72 -33.38
N TYR A 287 -46.40 -5.81 -32.76
CA TYR A 287 -45.64 -4.70 -32.15
C TYR A 287 -44.62 -4.06 -33.11
N GLY A 288 -44.71 -4.31 -34.42
CA GLY A 288 -43.80 -3.71 -35.40
C GLY A 288 -43.74 -2.17 -35.31
N PRO A 289 -42.57 -1.55 -35.60
CA PRO A 289 -42.31 -0.11 -35.44
C PRO A 289 -43.27 0.80 -36.24
N ASN A 290 -43.99 0.25 -37.21
CA ASN A 290 -44.90 0.98 -38.10
C ASN A 290 -46.28 1.28 -37.50
N ARG A 291 -46.64 0.76 -36.31
CA ARG A 291 -47.97 0.98 -35.71
C ARG A 291 -48.12 2.31 -34.94
N TRP A 292 -47.03 2.98 -34.59
CA TRP A 292 -47.06 4.33 -33.97
C TRP A 292 -47.82 5.35 -34.82
N GLN A 293 -47.89 5.13 -36.14
CA GLN A 293 -48.60 6.02 -37.07
C GLN A 293 -50.12 5.76 -37.15
N ASN A 294 -50.61 4.60 -36.69
CA ASN A 294 -51.99 4.16 -36.93
C ASN A 294 -52.89 4.15 -35.69
N GLY A 295 -52.51 4.85 -34.62
CA GLY A 295 -53.36 5.08 -33.44
C GLY A 295 -53.52 3.82 -32.58
N LEU A 296 -52.78 3.77 -31.47
CA LEU A 296 -53.08 2.85 -30.37
C LEU A 296 -54.42 3.26 -29.74
N SER A 297 -55.32 2.31 -29.47
CA SER A 297 -56.46 2.64 -28.59
C SER A 297 -55.91 3.00 -27.21
N GLU A 298 -56.47 4.02 -26.53
CA GLU A 298 -55.96 4.55 -25.25
C GLU A 298 -55.63 3.48 -24.21
N ALA A 299 -56.41 2.39 -24.13
CA ALA A 299 -56.17 1.28 -23.22
C ALA A 299 -54.83 0.56 -23.45
N TYR A 300 -54.43 0.34 -24.71
CA TYR A 300 -53.16 -0.32 -25.06
C TYR A 300 -51.95 0.60 -24.88
N ALA A 301 -52.11 1.90 -25.15
CA ALA A 301 -51.07 2.88 -24.84
C ALA A 301 -50.81 2.94 -23.32
N GLN A 302 -51.86 2.85 -22.50
CA GLN A 302 -51.74 2.82 -21.04
C GLN A 302 -51.04 1.55 -20.54
N GLU A 303 -51.40 0.35 -21.01
CA GLU A 303 -50.72 -0.88 -20.59
C GLU A 303 -49.25 -0.92 -20.99
N PHE A 304 -48.92 -0.46 -22.21
CA PHE A 304 -47.53 -0.39 -22.68
C PHE A 304 -46.71 0.67 -21.91
N LEU A 305 -47.30 1.84 -21.63
CA LEU A 305 -46.68 2.86 -20.78
C LEU A 305 -46.50 2.35 -19.34
N LEU A 306 -47.44 1.55 -18.82
CA LEU A 306 -47.34 0.94 -17.49
C LEU A 306 -46.22 -0.10 -17.45
N ALA A 307 -46.12 -0.97 -18.45
CA ALA A 307 -45.05 -1.96 -18.57
C ALA A 307 -43.68 -1.29 -18.74
N GLY A 308 -43.58 -0.27 -19.60
CA GLY A 308 -42.39 0.56 -19.75
C GLY A 308 -42.03 1.28 -18.45
N ALA A 309 -43.00 1.85 -17.74
CA ALA A 309 -42.80 2.51 -16.45
C ALA A 309 -42.35 1.52 -15.36
N ILE A 310 -42.87 0.30 -15.33
CA ILE A 310 -42.44 -0.76 -14.40
C ILE A 310 -40.98 -1.15 -14.70
N VAL A 311 -40.65 -1.46 -15.96
CA VAL A 311 -39.27 -1.80 -16.37
C VAL A 311 -38.30 -0.68 -16.05
N ILE A 312 -38.67 0.57 -16.36
CA ILE A 312 -37.88 1.76 -16.05
C ILE A 312 -37.72 1.92 -14.53
N SER A 313 -38.81 1.81 -13.75
CA SER A 313 -38.78 1.97 -12.29
C SER A 313 -37.92 0.92 -11.58
N GLU A 314 -37.87 -0.30 -12.12
CA GLU A 314 -37.05 -1.40 -11.60
C GLU A 314 -35.58 -1.27 -12.07
N GLU A 315 -35.32 -0.80 -13.30
CA GLU A 315 -33.97 -0.41 -13.75
C GLU A 315 -33.36 0.67 -12.84
N TYR A 316 -34.17 1.64 -12.40
CA TYR A 316 -33.78 2.64 -11.41
C TYR A 316 -33.46 2.06 -10.03
N PHE A 317 -33.82 0.82 -9.72
CA PHE A 317 -33.50 0.18 -8.46
C PHE A 317 -32.24 -0.71 -8.54
N TYR A 318 -32.17 -1.62 -9.51
CA TYR A 318 -31.07 -2.60 -9.59
C TYR A 318 -29.76 -2.01 -10.11
N LEU A 319 -29.81 -1.02 -11.03
CA LEU A 319 -28.61 -0.42 -11.60
C LEU A 319 -27.86 0.43 -10.54
N PRO A 320 -28.50 1.36 -9.80
CA PRO A 320 -27.82 2.10 -8.74
C PRO A 320 -27.29 1.19 -7.63
N MET A 321 -28.04 0.16 -7.24
CA MET A 321 -27.59 -0.82 -6.24
C MET A 321 -26.31 -1.54 -6.70
N SER A 322 -26.27 -1.98 -7.97
CA SER A 322 -25.10 -2.65 -8.55
C SER A 322 -23.88 -1.72 -8.64
N ILE A 323 -24.09 -0.45 -8.98
CA ILE A 323 -23.04 0.58 -9.00
C ILE A 323 -22.52 0.84 -7.58
N ILE A 324 -23.40 0.99 -6.59
CA ILE A 324 -23.01 1.19 -5.18
C ILE A 324 -22.18 0.01 -4.69
N LEU A 325 -22.60 -1.23 -4.96
CA LEU A 325 -21.86 -2.43 -4.60
C LEU A 325 -20.49 -2.48 -5.28
N LEU A 326 -20.40 -2.15 -6.57
CA LEU A 326 -19.13 -2.08 -7.29
C LEU A 326 -18.19 -1.02 -6.69
N VAL A 327 -18.70 0.19 -6.43
CA VAL A 327 -17.93 1.28 -5.81
C VAL A 327 -17.44 0.87 -4.43
N LEU A 328 -18.29 0.25 -3.62
CA LEU A 328 -17.93 -0.25 -2.29
C LEU A 328 -16.79 -1.28 -2.39
N VAL A 329 -16.90 -2.23 -3.31
CA VAL A 329 -15.86 -3.24 -3.56
C VAL A 329 -14.54 -2.58 -3.96
N VAL A 330 -14.56 -1.62 -4.89
CA VAL A 330 -13.35 -0.88 -5.32
C VAL A 330 -12.75 -0.07 -4.17
N LEU A 331 -13.56 0.61 -3.36
CA LEU A 331 -13.10 1.40 -2.21
C LEU A 331 -12.46 0.53 -1.13
N LEU A 332 -13.03 -0.63 -0.84
CA LEU A 332 -12.46 -1.60 0.10
C LEU A 332 -11.11 -2.14 -0.41
N PHE A 333 -11.01 -2.42 -1.70
CA PHE A 333 -9.78 -2.91 -2.31
C PHE A 333 -8.67 -1.85 -2.33
N THR A 334 -9.00 -0.63 -2.75
CA THR A 334 -8.05 0.48 -2.87
C THR A 334 -7.57 0.96 -1.50
N SER A 335 -8.47 1.11 -0.52
CA SER A 335 -8.10 1.54 0.84
C SER A 335 -7.10 0.57 1.51
N LEU A 336 -7.27 -0.74 1.30
CA LEU A 336 -6.36 -1.74 1.84
C LEU A 336 -4.97 -1.68 1.19
N GLY A 337 -4.92 -1.55 -0.14
CA GLY A 337 -3.68 -1.32 -0.88
C GLY A 337 -2.95 -0.07 -0.38
N LEU A 338 -3.67 1.04 -0.25
CA LEU A 338 -3.13 2.31 0.23
C LEU A 338 -2.58 2.20 1.66
N ALA A 339 -3.27 1.54 2.58
CA ALA A 339 -2.79 1.35 3.95
C ALA A 339 -1.47 0.56 4.00
N LYS A 340 -1.33 -0.51 3.19
CA LYS A 340 -0.07 -1.26 3.10
C LYS A 340 1.03 -0.52 2.34
N SER A 341 0.67 0.42 1.47
CA SER A 341 1.62 1.16 0.65
C SER A 341 2.60 2.01 1.47
N VAL A 342 2.28 2.35 2.71
CA VAL A 342 3.20 3.00 3.67
C VAL A 342 4.53 2.26 3.77
N TYR A 343 4.48 0.93 3.69
CA TYR A 343 5.63 0.04 3.80
C TYR A 343 6.31 -0.30 2.47
N GLY A 344 5.83 0.21 1.35
CA GLY A 344 6.35 -0.05 0.01
C GLY A 344 5.27 0.12 -1.05
N ARG A 345 5.53 0.92 -2.08
CA ARG A 345 4.60 1.15 -3.20
C ARG A 345 4.20 -0.15 -3.91
N GLU A 346 5.05 -1.18 -3.85
CA GLU A 346 4.73 -2.49 -4.41
C GLU A 346 3.50 -3.10 -3.73
N LEU A 347 3.26 -2.80 -2.46
CA LEU A 347 2.14 -3.34 -1.67
C LEU A 347 0.79 -2.68 -2.01
N ALA A 348 0.80 -1.50 -2.64
CA ALA A 348 -0.42 -0.82 -3.07
C ALA A 348 -1.29 -1.67 -4.00
N LEU A 349 -0.65 -2.48 -4.84
CA LEU A 349 -1.30 -3.35 -5.82
C LEU A 349 -1.23 -4.83 -5.42
N ARG A 350 -0.68 -5.17 -4.24
CA ARG A 350 -0.22 -6.53 -3.89
C ARG A 350 -0.52 -6.91 -2.43
N SER A 351 -1.52 -6.26 -1.84
CA SER A 351 -1.80 -6.28 -0.41
C SER A 351 -2.43 -7.58 0.11
N PHE A 352 -3.10 -8.39 -0.73
CA PHE A 352 -3.89 -9.53 -0.22
C PHE A 352 -3.06 -10.75 0.12
N ALA A 353 -2.09 -11.11 -0.73
CA ALA A 353 -1.30 -12.34 -0.60
C ALA A 353 -0.16 -12.25 0.44
N ILE A 354 -0.06 -11.12 1.15
CA ILE A 354 1.08 -10.81 2.00
C ILE A 354 0.59 -10.16 3.29
N ASP A 355 0.94 -10.76 4.42
CA ASP A 355 0.79 -10.13 5.73
C ASP A 355 2.04 -9.31 6.06
N LEU A 356 1.84 -8.19 6.74
CA LEU A 356 2.91 -7.31 7.19
C LEU A 356 3.27 -7.64 8.62
N ASP A 357 4.49 -8.07 8.89
CA ASP A 357 5.01 -7.99 10.25
C ASP A 357 5.81 -6.69 10.37
N ALA A 358 5.39 -5.82 11.28
CA ALA A 358 6.05 -4.56 11.50
C ALA A 358 6.24 -4.34 12.99
N GLN A 359 7.48 -4.04 13.39
CA GLN A 359 7.88 -3.89 14.78
C GLN A 359 8.69 -2.61 14.98
N SER A 360 8.63 -2.02 16.18
CA SER A 360 9.43 -0.84 16.53
C SER A 360 10.91 -1.15 16.80
N SER A 361 11.22 -2.42 17.00
CA SER A 361 12.56 -2.98 17.23
C SER A 361 12.72 -4.22 16.36
N PRO A 362 13.94 -4.55 15.90
CA PRO A 362 14.14 -5.78 15.14
C PRO A 362 13.99 -7.00 16.07
N ASP A 363 13.69 -8.17 15.50
CA ASP A 363 13.64 -9.43 16.25
C ASP A 363 14.95 -9.68 16.99
N SER A 364 14.83 -10.12 18.24
CA SER A 364 15.97 -10.15 19.14
C SER A 364 15.75 -11.16 20.29
N ALA A 365 16.79 -11.91 20.67
CA ALA A 365 16.68 -12.99 21.65
C ALA A 365 16.71 -12.53 23.13
N CYS A 366 17.21 -11.32 23.39
CA CYS A 366 17.31 -10.72 24.74
C CYS A 366 16.72 -9.28 24.76
N GLU A 367 16.96 -8.49 25.80
CA GLU A 367 16.39 -7.13 25.94
C GLU A 367 17.11 -6.09 25.06
N THR A 368 16.38 -5.38 24.19
CA THR A 368 16.93 -4.32 23.33
C THR A 368 16.86 -2.96 24.01
N LYS A 369 17.98 -2.22 24.06
CA LYS A 369 18.01 -0.87 24.66
C LYS A 369 17.18 0.11 23.85
N THR A 370 16.00 0.43 24.39
CA THR A 370 15.01 1.30 23.74
C THR A 370 14.78 2.54 24.60
N LEU A 371 15.01 3.72 24.04
CA LEU A 371 14.73 4.99 24.70
C LEU A 371 13.52 5.65 24.03
N THR A 372 12.54 6.04 24.84
CA THR A 372 11.36 6.78 24.38
C THR A 372 11.52 8.24 24.74
N LEU A 373 11.67 9.11 23.73
CA LEU A 373 11.77 10.56 23.93
C LEU A 373 10.37 11.12 24.20
N SER A 374 10.18 11.67 25.40
CA SER A 374 8.90 12.23 25.87
C SER A 374 8.60 13.61 25.28
N ARG A 375 7.35 14.07 25.46
CA ARG A 375 6.90 15.36 24.96
C ARG A 375 7.58 16.52 25.70
N LEU A 376 8.59 17.16 25.10
CA LEU A 376 8.84 18.57 25.38
C LEU A 376 7.56 19.34 25.03
N THR A 377 7.17 20.28 25.88
CA THR A 377 5.96 21.12 25.83
C THR A 377 5.85 21.92 24.52
N TYR A 378 5.60 21.23 23.40
CA TYR A 378 5.30 21.82 22.10
C TYR A 378 3.89 21.42 21.69
N HIS A 379 3.04 22.44 21.64
CA HIS A 379 1.65 22.41 21.17
C HIS A 379 1.64 22.41 19.63
N SER A 380 2.06 21.32 19.00
CA SER A 380 1.66 21.08 17.61
C SER A 380 0.77 19.86 17.54
N ASN A 381 -0.36 19.99 16.85
CA ASN A 381 -1.29 18.89 16.53
C ASN A 381 -0.78 18.04 15.34
N SER A 382 0.51 18.15 15.00
CA SER A 382 1.13 17.43 13.89
C SER A 382 1.85 16.19 14.40
N LEU A 383 1.86 15.11 13.60
CA LEU A 383 2.75 13.97 13.82
C LEU A 383 4.19 14.45 14.01
N ARG A 384 4.95 13.78 14.90
CA ARG A 384 6.40 14.02 15.00
C ARG A 384 7.07 13.47 13.76
N HIS A 385 7.12 14.30 12.73
CA HIS A 385 8.09 14.14 11.67
C HIS A 385 9.44 14.58 12.23
N ALA A 386 10.50 13.87 11.85
CA ALA A 386 11.88 14.21 12.25
C ALA A 386 12.23 13.99 13.74
N LEU A 387 12.26 12.73 14.19
CA LEU A 387 12.81 12.40 15.53
C LEU A 387 14.25 12.93 15.74
N TYR A 388 15.01 13.03 14.64
CA TYR A 388 16.34 13.61 14.61
C TYR A 388 16.40 15.11 14.97
N ASP A 389 15.28 15.85 14.88
CA ASP A 389 15.24 17.26 15.30
C ASP A 389 14.93 17.41 16.81
N HIS A 390 14.66 16.31 17.52
CA HIS A 390 14.47 16.35 18.97
C HIS A 390 15.79 16.74 19.66
N PRO A 391 15.81 17.74 20.57
CA PRO A 391 17.05 18.22 21.18
C PRO A 391 17.77 17.11 21.97
N ASP A 392 17.01 16.19 22.59
CA ASP A 392 17.59 15.08 23.34
C ASP A 392 18.05 13.90 22.45
N ALA A 393 17.74 13.87 21.14
CA ALA A 393 18.13 12.76 20.28
C ALA A 393 19.65 12.66 20.16
N GLY A 394 20.32 13.76 19.83
CA GLY A 394 21.79 13.80 19.75
C GLY A 394 22.46 13.48 21.09
N LYS A 395 21.88 13.97 22.20
CA LYS A 395 22.35 13.69 23.55
C LYS A 395 22.26 12.21 23.91
N ALA A 396 21.10 11.58 23.69
CA ALA A 396 20.90 10.17 23.95
C ALA A 396 21.86 9.27 23.16
N ILE A 397 22.12 9.62 21.89
CA ILE A 397 23.08 8.90 21.05
C ILE A 397 24.49 9.04 21.61
N ALA A 398 24.93 10.27 21.90
CA ALA A 398 26.26 10.52 22.43
C ALA A 398 26.51 9.80 23.76
N GLU A 399 25.55 9.87 24.69
CA GLU A 399 25.62 9.16 25.99
C GLU A 399 25.74 7.65 25.81
N TRP A 400 24.97 7.07 24.88
CA TRP A 400 25.04 5.64 24.59
C TRP A 400 26.39 5.23 23.96
N LEU A 401 26.89 6.00 22.99
CA LEU A 401 28.18 5.74 22.35
C LEU A 401 29.36 5.82 23.33
N GLN A 402 29.31 6.77 24.27
CA GLN A 402 30.31 6.92 25.32
C GLN A 402 30.23 5.78 26.35
N PHE A 403 29.03 5.35 26.75
CA PHE A 403 28.84 4.23 27.66
C PHE A 403 29.41 2.93 27.07
N ASN A 404 29.04 2.62 25.82
CA ASN A 404 29.50 1.41 25.13
C ASN A 404 31.02 1.41 24.91
N HIS A 405 31.64 2.58 24.71
CA HIS A 405 33.10 2.69 24.63
C HIS A 405 33.78 2.21 25.90
N ARG A 406 33.33 2.71 27.05
CA ARG A 406 33.95 2.39 28.35
C ARG A 406 33.79 0.93 28.72
N ASP A 407 32.65 0.31 28.37
CA ASP A 407 32.42 -1.11 28.64
C ASP A 407 33.29 -2.01 27.75
N ALA A 408 33.53 -1.61 26.48
CA ALA A 408 34.48 -2.29 25.60
C ALA A 408 35.92 -2.22 26.15
N ASP A 409 36.37 -1.04 26.57
CA ASP A 409 37.70 -0.83 27.14
C ASP A 409 37.88 -1.66 28.43
N ARG A 410 36.85 -1.71 29.27
CA ARG A 410 36.85 -2.48 30.53
C ARG A 410 36.91 -3.99 30.29
N LYS A 411 36.17 -4.51 29.29
CA LYS A 411 36.23 -5.92 28.88
C LYS A 411 37.59 -6.29 28.28
N SER A 412 38.21 -5.40 27.49
CA SER A 412 39.56 -5.62 26.98
C SER A 412 40.62 -5.60 28.08
N ALA A 413 40.49 -4.75 29.10
CA ALA A 413 41.41 -4.69 30.24
C ALA A 413 41.35 -5.93 31.13
N LEU A 414 40.18 -6.57 31.25
CA LEU A 414 40.00 -7.81 32.02
C LEU A 414 40.46 -9.09 31.28
N CYS A 415 40.74 -9.03 29.97
CA CYS A 415 41.29 -10.15 29.20
C CYS A 415 42.84 -10.15 29.13
N VAL A 416 43.51 -9.19 29.77
CA VAL A 416 44.98 -9.05 29.78
C VAL A 416 45.59 -9.35 31.16
N THR A 417 44.80 -9.91 32.08
CA THR A 417 45.22 -10.47 33.37
C THR A 417 44.77 -11.90 33.46
#